data_AF-A0A6P1BPB2-F1
#
_entry.id   AF-A0A6P1BPB2-F1
#
_cell.length_a   1.000
_cell.length_b   1.000
_cell.length_c   1.000
_cell.angle_alpha   90.00
_cell.angle_beta   90.00
_cell.angle_gamma   90.00
#
_symmetry.space_group_name_H-M   'P 1'
#
loop_
_entity.id
_entity.type
_entity.pdbx_description
1 polymer ?
#
loop_
_entity_poly.entity_id
_entity_poly.type
_entity_poly.pdbx_seq_one_letter_code
_entity_poly.pdbx_strand_id
1 'polypeptide(L)'
;MTDHSETRPVSDAIQSYAKRAMAVQSEFSEKLIEANRHWFEQIQVESNEAWELFRRFNSTASVAEKITALQDWAKGVTARSANDATYAIETARSLGTIELNLFARKTDGIDEVTHEVTQKAA
;
A
#
# COMPACT_ATOMS: atom_id res chain seq x y z
N MET A 1 10.25 -48.51 13.39
CA MET A 1 9.75 -48.21 12.03
C MET A 1 8.86 -46.99 12.15
N THR A 2 9.51 -45.86 12.46
CA THR A 2 8.88 -44.66 13.01
C THR A 2 8.60 -43.65 11.91
N ASP A 3 7.41 -43.06 11.97
CA ASP A 3 7.20 -41.62 11.79
C ASP A 3 6.97 -41.02 10.39
N HIS A 4 6.17 -41.69 9.55
CA HIS A 4 5.66 -41.09 8.29
C HIS A 4 4.27 -40.45 8.43
N SER A 5 3.61 -40.62 9.58
CA SER A 5 2.26 -40.10 9.83
C SER A 5 2.26 -38.66 10.36
N GLU A 6 3.20 -38.29 11.24
CA GLU A 6 3.27 -36.94 11.83
C GLU A 6 4.02 -35.94 10.93
N THR A 7 4.90 -36.44 10.06
CA THR A 7 5.69 -35.60 9.14
C THR A 7 4.85 -34.98 8.01
N ARG A 8 3.76 -35.63 7.59
CA ARG A 8 2.81 -35.10 6.58
C ARG A 8 2.07 -33.82 7.03
N PRO A 9 1.37 -33.80 8.19
CA PRO A 9 0.65 -32.60 8.63
C PRO A 9 1.56 -31.41 8.91
N VAL A 10 2.80 -31.66 9.36
CA VAL A 10 3.82 -30.59 9.52
C VAL A 10 4.24 -30.04 8.15
N SER A 11 4.50 -30.90 7.18
CA SER A 11 4.85 -30.49 5.81
C SER A 11 3.73 -29.67 5.15
N ASP A 12 2.47 -30.09 5.29
CA ASP A 12 1.32 -29.39 4.72
C ASP A 12 1.12 -28.00 5.38
N ALA A 13 1.32 -27.90 6.69
CA ALA A 13 1.28 -26.63 7.41
C ALA A 13 2.41 -25.67 6.96
N ILE A 14 3.63 -26.18 6.78
CA ILE A 14 4.76 -25.39 6.26
C ILE A 14 4.46 -24.90 4.84
N GLN A 15 3.95 -25.78 3.98
CA GLN A 15 3.62 -25.41 2.60
C GLN A 15 2.49 -24.37 2.55
N SER A 16 1.47 -24.51 3.39
CA SER A 16 0.38 -23.54 3.51
C SER A 16 0.90 -22.17 3.95
N TYR A 17 1.76 -22.14 4.96
CA TYR A 17 2.39 -20.91 5.43
C TYR A 17 3.25 -20.25 4.36
N ALA A 18 4.09 -21.03 3.67
CA ALA A 18 4.93 -20.53 2.59
C ALA A 18 4.10 -19.90 1.46
N LYS A 19 3.01 -20.56 1.04
CA LYS A 19 2.08 -20.00 0.03
C LYS A 19 1.47 -18.68 0.48
N ARG A 20 1.03 -18.59 1.74
CA ARG A 20 0.46 -17.35 2.30
C ARG A 20 1.51 -16.24 2.37
N ALA A 21 2.73 -16.55 2.80
CA ALA A 21 3.83 -15.60 2.85
C ALA A 21 4.18 -15.06 1.46
N MET A 22 4.23 -15.93 0.45
CA MET A 22 4.48 -15.51 -0.94
C MET A 22 3.36 -14.59 -1.48
N ALA A 23 2.09 -14.91 -1.18
CA ALA A 23 0.96 -14.08 -1.61
C ALA A 23 1.03 -12.68 -0.97
N VAL A 24 1.24 -12.61 0.35
CA VAL A 24 1.43 -11.34 1.08
C VAL A 24 2.61 -10.56 0.52
N GLN A 25 3.74 -11.22 0.26
CA GLN A 25 4.93 -10.58 -0.29
C GLN A 25 4.66 -9.98 -1.69
N SER A 26 3.91 -10.69 -2.53
CA SER A 26 3.52 -10.19 -3.86
C SER A 26 2.65 -8.94 -3.73
N GLU A 27 1.58 -9.02 -2.93
CA GLU A 27 0.64 -7.91 -2.74
C GLU A 27 1.34 -6.67 -2.13
N PHE A 28 2.23 -6.90 -1.16
CA PHE A 28 3.02 -5.83 -0.55
C PHE A 28 3.94 -5.15 -1.57
N SER A 29 4.58 -5.95 -2.42
CA SER A 29 5.49 -5.46 -3.46
C SER A 29 4.74 -4.67 -4.53
N GLU A 30 3.56 -5.15 -4.95
CA GLU A 30 2.68 -4.44 -5.88
C GLU A 30 2.27 -3.08 -5.31
N LYS A 31 1.90 -3.02 -4.03
CA LYS A 31 1.53 -1.76 -3.38
C LYS A 31 2.70 -0.79 -3.28
N LEU A 32 3.92 -1.27 -3.02
CA LEU A 32 5.12 -0.42 -3.04
C LEU A 32 5.43 0.11 -4.44
N ILE A 33 5.25 -0.70 -5.49
CA ILE A 33 5.45 -0.26 -6.88
C ILE A 33 4.42 0.83 -7.24
N GLU A 34 3.16 0.66 -6.84
CA GLU A 34 2.12 1.67 -7.01
C GLU A 34 2.48 2.99 -6.32
N ALA A 35 2.90 2.92 -5.05
CA ALA A 35 3.32 4.09 -4.28
C ALA A 35 4.52 4.80 -4.91
N ASN A 36 5.54 4.04 -5.35
CA ASN A 36 6.69 4.61 -6.03
C ASN A 36 6.29 5.33 -7.32
N ARG A 37 5.38 4.75 -8.11
CA ARG A 37 4.89 5.39 -9.33
C ARG A 37 4.20 6.73 -9.03
N HIS A 38 3.32 6.77 -8.03
CA HIS A 38 2.69 8.02 -7.57
C HIS A 38 3.72 9.10 -7.28
N TRP A 39 4.75 8.78 -6.49
CA TRP A 39 5.78 9.77 -6.13
C TRP A 39 6.63 10.23 -7.33
N PHE A 40 6.92 9.35 -8.29
CA PHE A 40 7.59 9.75 -9.52
C PHE A 40 6.75 10.72 -10.35
N GLU A 41 5.44 10.47 -10.45
CA GLU A 41 4.51 11.37 -11.14
C GLU A 41 4.43 12.73 -10.45
N GLN A 42 4.38 12.76 -9.11
CA GLN A 42 4.38 14.02 -8.35
C GLN A 42 5.67 14.83 -8.55
N ILE A 43 6.84 14.18 -8.51
CA ILE A 43 8.12 14.86 -8.75
C ILE A 43 8.14 15.54 -10.12
N GLN A 44 7.59 14.89 -11.16
CA GLN A 44 7.50 15.49 -12.50
C GLN A 44 6.57 16.70 -12.53
N VAL A 45 5.40 16.61 -11.90
CA VAL A 45 4.44 17.72 -11.82
C VAL A 45 5.06 18.90 -11.07
N GLU A 46 5.62 18.67 -9.88
CA GLU A 46 6.23 19.71 -9.07
C GLU A 46 7.42 20.37 -9.75
N SER A 47 8.25 19.59 -10.44
CA SER A 47 9.38 20.10 -11.21
C SER A 47 8.92 20.99 -12.37
N ASN A 48 7.87 20.58 -13.09
CA ASN A 48 7.30 21.37 -14.17
C ASN A 48 6.74 22.70 -13.65
N GLU A 49 5.95 22.67 -12.57
CA GLU A 49 5.38 23.89 -12.00
C GLU A 49 6.45 24.85 -11.46
N ALA A 50 7.47 24.32 -10.77
CA ALA A 50 8.62 25.11 -10.33
C ALA A 50 9.35 25.75 -11.51
N TRP A 51 9.50 25.00 -12.60
CA TRP A 51 10.10 25.51 -13.83
C TRP A 51 9.27 26.60 -14.51
N GLU A 52 7.94 26.46 -14.52
CA GLU A 52 7.02 27.48 -15.03
C GLU A 52 7.09 28.76 -14.20
N LEU A 53 7.11 28.64 -12.87
CA LEU A 53 7.28 29.77 -11.97
C LEU A 53 8.61 30.47 -12.23
N PHE A 54 9.71 29.72 -12.30
CA PHE A 54 11.04 30.25 -12.60
C PHE A 54 11.06 31.02 -13.92
N ARG A 55 10.47 30.45 -14.98
CA ARG A 55 10.37 31.10 -16.29
C ARG A 55 9.58 32.41 -16.21
N ARG A 56 8.49 32.44 -15.45
CA ARG A 56 7.63 33.62 -15.28
C ARG A 56 8.33 34.72 -14.49
N PHE A 57 9.15 34.37 -13.51
CA PHE A 57 9.97 35.34 -12.77
C PHE A 57 11.06 35.97 -13.63
N ASN A 58 11.63 35.22 -14.57
CA ASN A 58 12.69 35.68 -15.47
C ASN A 58 12.18 36.31 -16.78
N SER A 59 10.86 36.40 -16.97
CA SER A 59 10.28 37.05 -18.14
C SER A 59 10.08 38.56 -17.95
N THR A 60 9.64 39.22 -19.02
CA THR A 60 9.20 40.62 -19.05
C THR A 60 7.81 40.83 -18.44
N ALA A 61 7.25 39.82 -17.74
CA ALA A 61 6.00 39.96 -16.99
C ALA A 61 6.09 41.09 -15.96
N SER A 62 4.96 41.75 -15.72
CA SER A 62 4.83 42.77 -14.69
C SER A 62 5.03 42.18 -13.28
N VAL A 63 5.37 43.03 -12.31
CA VAL A 63 5.50 42.61 -10.90
C VAL A 63 4.19 42.03 -10.38
N ALA A 64 3.04 42.60 -10.76
CA ALA A 64 1.72 42.08 -10.39
C ALA A 64 1.52 40.65 -10.90
N GLU A 65 1.85 40.37 -12.16
CA GLU A 65 1.75 39.01 -12.73
C GLU A 65 2.70 38.02 -12.05
N LYS A 66 3.89 38.45 -11.64
CA LYS A 66 4.83 37.61 -10.88
C LYS A 66 4.29 37.27 -9.49
N ILE A 67 3.67 38.23 -8.80
CA ILE A 67 3.02 38.00 -7.50
C ILE A 67 1.87 37.00 -7.65
N THR A 68 1.00 37.18 -8.65
CA THR A 68 -0.10 36.25 -8.91
C THR A 68 0.43 34.84 -9.21
N ALA A 69 1.45 34.70 -10.05
CA ALA A 69 2.06 33.41 -10.36
C ALA A 69 2.62 32.73 -9.10
N LEU A 70 3.26 33.48 -8.19
CA LEU A 70 3.76 32.94 -6.93
C LEU A 70 2.61 32.49 -6.01
N GLN A 71 1.53 33.27 -5.93
CA GLN A 71 0.36 32.92 -5.12
C GLN A 71 -0.32 31.66 -5.64
N ASP A 72 -0.48 31.53 -6.95
CA ASP A 72 -1.12 30.36 -7.57
C ASP A 72 -0.24 29.11 -7.42
N TRP A 73 1.08 29.24 -7.59
CA TRP A 73 2.02 28.17 -7.29
C TRP A 73 1.94 27.73 -5.82
N ALA A 74 1.93 28.67 -4.87
CA ALA A 74 1.85 28.35 -3.44
C ALA A 74 0.53 27.63 -3.06
N LYS A 75 -0.60 28.03 -3.67
CA LYS A 75 -1.88 27.31 -3.52
C LYS A 75 -1.79 25.89 -4.08
N GLY A 76 -1.20 25.73 -5.27
CA GLY A 76 -0.99 24.43 -5.91
C GLY A 76 -0.16 23.48 -5.05
N VAL A 77 0.99 23.95 -4.56
CA VAL A 77 1.85 23.21 -3.62
C VAL A 77 1.07 22.79 -2.39
N THR A 78 0.36 23.72 -1.76
CA THR A 78 -0.41 23.42 -0.53
C THR A 78 -1.47 22.35 -0.77
N ALA A 79 -2.24 22.46 -1.86
CA ALA A 79 -3.28 21.49 -2.20
C ALA A 79 -2.70 20.10 -2.48
N ARG A 80 -1.60 20.02 -3.23
CA ARG A 80 -0.94 18.74 -3.51
C ARG A 80 -0.32 18.12 -2.27
N SER A 81 0.39 18.89 -1.44
CA SER A 81 0.96 18.36 -0.20
C SER A 81 -0.10 17.75 0.73
N ALA A 82 -1.31 18.33 0.78
CA ALA A 82 -2.42 17.74 1.53
C ALA A 82 -2.90 16.41 0.92
N ASN A 83 -3.02 16.35 -0.41
CA ASN A 83 -3.38 15.12 -1.12
C ASN A 83 -2.32 14.02 -0.95
N ASP A 84 -1.04 14.38 -1.07
CA ASP A 84 0.10 13.48 -0.91
C ASP A 84 0.23 12.94 0.52
N ALA A 85 -0.03 13.78 1.53
CA ALA A 85 -0.10 13.33 2.91
C ALA A 85 -1.23 12.31 3.11
N THR A 86 -2.40 12.57 2.50
CA THR A 86 -3.54 11.63 2.54
C THR A 86 -3.18 10.31 1.86
N TYR A 87 -2.60 10.37 0.66
CA TYR A 87 -2.15 9.20 -0.09
C TYR A 87 -1.10 8.38 0.68
N ALA A 88 -0.14 9.04 1.33
CA ALA A 88 0.86 8.38 2.17
C ALA A 88 0.23 7.63 3.35
N ILE A 89 -0.75 8.23 4.03
CA ILE A 89 -1.48 7.60 5.14
C ILE A 89 -2.27 6.38 4.64
N GLU A 90 -2.96 6.51 3.51
CA GLU A 90 -3.73 5.41 2.92
C GLU A 90 -2.82 4.27 2.48
N THR A 91 -1.67 4.59 1.89
CA THR A 91 -0.65 3.62 1.51
C THR A 91 -0.09 2.90 2.73
N ALA A 92 0.29 3.62 3.78
CA ALA A 92 0.77 3.03 5.03
C ALA A 92 -0.27 2.10 5.67
N ARG A 93 -1.55 2.52 5.67
CA ARG A 93 -2.66 1.69 6.14
C ARG A 93 -2.80 0.42 5.29
N SER A 94 -2.76 0.54 3.97
CA SER A 94 -2.86 -0.60 3.05
C SER A 94 -1.73 -1.60 3.28
N LEU A 95 -0.48 -1.13 3.40
CA LEU A 95 0.68 -1.96 3.68
C LEU A 95 0.52 -2.68 5.02
N GLY A 96 0.08 -1.98 6.07
CA GLY A 96 -0.19 -2.60 7.38
C GLY A 96 -1.26 -3.69 7.31
N THR A 97 -2.34 -3.49 6.55
CA THR A 97 -3.37 -4.52 6.35
C THR A 97 -2.82 -5.75 5.62
N ILE A 98 -1.98 -5.55 4.60
CA ILE A 98 -1.34 -6.64 3.85
C ILE A 98 -0.45 -7.47 4.79
N GLU A 99 0.34 -6.81 5.64
CA GLU A 99 1.19 -7.49 6.64
C GLU A 99 0.35 -8.28 7.66
N LEU A 100 -0.77 -7.73 8.12
CA LEU A 100 -1.67 -8.41 9.06
C LEU A 100 -2.28 -9.69 8.46
N ASN A 101 -2.54 -9.72 7.14
CA ASN A 101 -3.03 -10.92 6.45
C ASN A 101 -2.05 -12.11 6.52
N LEU A 102 -0.75 -11.87 6.78
CA LEU A 102 0.23 -12.93 7.02
C LEU A 102 -0.10 -13.74 8.29
N PHE A 103 -0.61 -13.04 9.31
CA PHE A 103 -0.87 -13.56 10.65
C PHE A 103 -2.32 -13.97 10.88
N ALA A 104 -3.23 -13.58 9.99
CA ALA A 104 -4.60 -14.07 9.99
C ALA A 104 -4.60 -15.60 9.88
N ARG A 105 -4.80 -16.29 11.02
CA ARG A 105 -5.07 -17.73 11.02
C ARG A 105 -6.41 -17.93 10.33
N LYS A 106 -6.43 -18.80 9.32
CA LYS A 106 -7.65 -19.42 8.81
C LYS A 106 -8.36 -20.09 9.99
N THR A 107 -9.40 -19.47 10.53
CA THR A 107 -10.26 -20.02 11.59
C THR A 107 -11.21 -21.10 11.06
N ASP A 108 -11.16 -21.39 9.76
CA ASP A 108 -12.10 -22.27 9.06
C ASP A 108 -12.05 -23.76 9.49
N GLY A 109 -11.20 -24.15 10.44
CA GLY A 109 -11.14 -25.52 10.97
C GLY A 109 -11.96 -25.76 12.25
N ILE A 110 -12.49 -24.71 12.89
CA ILE A 110 -13.26 -24.86 14.15
C ILE A 110 -14.75 -25.04 13.87
N ASP A 111 -15.27 -24.44 12.79
CA ASP A 111 -16.69 -24.54 12.45
C ASP A 111 -17.08 -25.93 11.91
N GLU A 112 -16.18 -26.62 11.20
CA GLU A 112 -16.44 -27.97 10.66
C GLU A 112 -16.42 -29.04 11.77
N VAL A 113 -15.52 -28.91 12.76
CA VAL A 113 -15.47 -29.79 13.93
C VAL A 113 -16.70 -29.58 14.83
N THR A 114 -17.22 -28.36 14.91
CA THR A 114 -18.41 -28.06 15.72
C THR A 114 -19.67 -28.67 15.08
N HIS A 115 -19.77 -28.69 13.76
CA HIS A 115 -20.90 -29.31 13.06
C HIS A 115 -20.94 -30.84 13.17
N GLU A 116 -19.80 -31.54 13.08
CA GLU A 116 -19.75 -33.01 13.24
C GLU A 116 -20.02 -33.46 14.68
N VAL A 117 -19.53 -32.73 15.69
CA VAL A 117 -19.75 -33.08 17.10
C VAL A 117 -21.22 -32.93 17.49
N THR A 118 -21.92 -31.96 16.92
CA THR A 118 -23.35 -31.73 17.21
C THR A 118 -24.25 -32.76 16.51
N GLN A 119 -23.82 -33.33 15.38
CA GLN A 119 -24.61 -34.32 14.63
C GLN A 119 -24.42 -35.76 15.15
N LYS A 120 -23.34 -36.05 15.86
CA LYS A 120 -23.11 -37.34 16.54
C LYS A 120 -23.74 -37.46 17.93
N ALA A 121 -24.24 -36.35 18.47
CA ALA A 121 -24.85 -36.27 19.81
C ALA A 121 -26.40 -36.24 19.78
N ALA A 122 -27.01 -36.37 18.60
CA ALA A 122 -28.45 -36.51 18.37
C ALA A 122 -28.77 -37.92 17.83
#